data_AF-A0A923WUQ3-F1
#
_entry.id   AF-A0A923WUQ3-F1
#
_cell.length_a   1.000
_cell.length_b   1.000
_cell.length_c   1.000
_cell.angle_alpha   90.00
_cell.angle_beta   90.00
_cell.angle_gamma   90.00
#
_symmetry.space_group_name_H-M   'P 1'
#
loop_
_entity.id
_entity.type
_entity.pdbx_description
1 polymer ?
#
loop_
_entity_poly.entity_id
_entity_poly.type
_entity_poly.pdbx_seq_one_letter_code
_entity_poly.pdbx_strand_id
1 'polypeptide(L)' 'MGTHAAPPGQIGLRQFRISKRESQATFWARFGVTQSSGSRFETGLGVPPPVAILIRLYLNGKLNDGDLLD' A
#
# COMPACT_ATOMS: atom_id res chain seq x y z
N MET A 1 -7.64 23.44 -19.98
CA MET A 1 -7.44 22.91 -18.61
C MET A 1 -6.75 21.57 -18.75
N GLY A 2 -5.43 21.55 -18.53
CA GLY A 2 -4.60 20.37 -18.77
C GLY A 2 -4.86 19.27 -17.76
N THR A 3 -5.08 18.06 -18.25
CA THR A 3 -5.13 16.83 -17.46
C THR A 3 -3.71 16.51 -16.98
N HIS A 4 -3.43 16.74 -15.70
CA HIS A 4 -2.21 16.21 -15.08
C HIS A 4 -2.36 14.69 -14.98
N ALA A 5 -1.84 13.97 -15.97
CA ALA A 5 -1.60 12.55 -15.84
C ALA A 5 -0.63 12.34 -14.66
N ALA A 6 -1.02 11.49 -13.71
CA ALA A 6 -0.16 11.12 -12.59
C ALA A 6 1.16 10.54 -13.15
N PRO A 7 2.32 10.89 -12.56
CA PRO A 7 3.62 10.47 -13.10
C PRO A 7 3.73 8.94 -13.16
N PRO A 8 4.30 8.38 -14.24
CA PRO A 8 4.53 6.94 -14.37
C PRO A 8 5.60 6.53 -13.36
N GLY A 9 5.17 5.99 -12.24
CA GLY A 9 6.04 5.65 -11.10
C GLY A 9 5.27 5.41 -9.81
N GLN A 10 4.02 5.88 -9.74
CA GLN A 10 3.14 5.62 -8.62
C GLN A 10 2.05 4.64 -9.03
N ILE A 11 2.34 3.33 -8.98
CA ILE A 11 1.24 2.38 -8.87
C ILE A 11 0.54 2.72 -7.56
N GLY A 12 -0.70 3.22 -7.63
CA GLY A 12 -1.50 3.48 -6.45
C GLY A 12 -1.59 2.20 -5.60
N LEU A 13 -1.46 2.31 -4.28
CA LEU A 13 -1.43 1.17 -3.36
C LEU A 13 -2.52 0.12 -3.65
N ARG A 14 -3.73 0.60 -3.96
CA ARG A 14 -4.86 -0.22 -4.41
C ARG A 14 -4.54 -1.06 -5.65
N GLN A 15 -3.94 -0.45 -6.67
CA GLN A 15 -3.59 -1.13 -7.93
C GLN A 15 -2.49 -2.18 -7.71
N PHE A 16 -1.51 -1.87 -6.86
CA PHE A 16 -0.47 -2.83 -6.49
C PHE A 16 -1.06 -4.05 -5.78
N ARG A 17 -1.91 -3.83 -4.77
CA ARG A 17 -2.64 -4.90 -4.09
C ARG A 17 -3.47 -5.75 -5.06
N ILE A 18 -4.21 -5.10 -5.97
CA ILE A 18 -5.01 -5.81 -6.98
C ILE A 18 -4.13 -6.66 -7.90
N SER A 19 -2.94 -6.17 -8.28
CA SER A 19 -1.98 -6.95 -9.08
C SER A 19 -1.49 -8.21 -8.36
N LYS A 20 -1.40 -8.17 -7.02
CA LYS A 20 -1.12 -9.33 -6.18
C LYS A 20 -2.32 -10.26 -5.94
N ARG A 21 -3.52 -9.87 -6.40
CA ARG A 21 -4.80 -10.57 -6.17
C ARG A 21 -5.13 -10.76 -4.69
N GLU A 22 -4.78 -9.78 -3.87
CA GLU A 22 -4.98 -9.86 -2.42
C GLU A 22 -6.20 -9.07 -1.95
N SER A 23 -6.87 -9.59 -0.93
CA SER A 23 -7.87 -8.83 -0.18
C SER A 23 -7.21 -7.67 0.56
N GLN A 24 -7.99 -6.64 0.92
CA GLN A 24 -7.49 -5.57 1.80
C GLN A 24 -7.01 -6.12 3.15
N ALA A 25 -7.75 -7.07 3.74
CA ALA A 25 -7.33 -7.68 5.01
C ALA A 25 -5.95 -8.33 4.89
N THR A 26 -5.71 -9.13 3.85
CA THR A 26 -4.43 -9.80 3.60
C THR A 26 -3.30 -8.81 3.36
N PHE A 27 -3.53 -7.82 2.49
CA PHE A 27 -2.49 -6.84 2.15
C PHE A 27 -2.08 -5.98 3.34
N TRP A 28 -3.05 -5.43 4.05
CA TRP A 28 -2.83 -4.45 5.11
C TRP A 28 -2.37 -5.09 6.43
N ALA A 29 -2.68 -6.37 6.67
CA ALA A 29 -2.21 -7.11 7.85
C ALA A 29 -0.68 -7.08 7.98
N ARG A 30 0.07 -7.14 6.87
CA ARG A 30 1.55 -7.02 6.83
C ARG A 30 2.10 -5.77 7.50
N PHE A 31 1.30 -4.71 7.56
CA PHE A 31 1.72 -3.43 8.09
C PHE A 31 1.04 -3.10 9.43
N GLY A 32 0.44 -4.10 10.08
CA GLY A 32 -0.33 -3.92 11.31
C GLY A 32 -1.62 -3.10 11.11
N VAL A 33 -2.14 -3.03 9.88
CA VAL A 33 -3.29 -2.21 9.52
C VAL A 33 -4.53 -3.09 9.35
N THR A 34 -5.63 -2.68 9.99
CA THR A 34 -6.93 -3.34 9.83
C THR A 34 -7.52 -3.11 8.43
N GLN A 35 -8.37 -4.04 7.96
CA GLN A 35 -9.03 -3.91 6.66
C GLN A 35 -9.79 -2.57 6.50
N SER A 36 -10.50 -2.13 7.53
CA SER A 36 -11.29 -0.88 7.49
C SER A 36 -10.40 0.36 7.38
N SER A 37 -9.24 0.37 8.06
CA SER A 37 -8.24 1.44 7.94
C SER A 37 -7.58 1.42 6.57
N GLY A 38 -7.19 0.23 6.08
CA GLY A 38 -6.62 0.06 4.74
C GLY A 38 -7.56 0.51 3.62
N SER A 39 -8.86 0.25 3.75
CA SER A 39 -9.88 0.75 2.82
C SER A 39 -9.87 2.27 2.73
N ARG A 40 -9.78 2.96 3.88
CA ARG A 40 -9.69 4.43 3.92
C ARG A 40 -8.42 4.96 3.26
N PHE A 41 -7.29 4.28 3.48
CA PHE A 41 -6.02 4.66 2.86
C PHE A 41 -6.05 4.52 1.34
N GLU A 42 -6.74 3.49 0.82
CA GLU A 42 -6.92 3.31 -0.62
C GLU A 42 -7.85 4.35 -1.28
N THR A 43 -8.70 5.03 -0.50
CA THR A 43 -9.65 6.04 -1.00
C THR A 43 -9.20 7.49 -0.77
N GLY A 44 -8.00 7.71 -0.22
CA GLY A 44 -7.36 9.03 -0.15
C GLY A 44 -7.15 9.61 1.24
N LEU A 45 -7.43 8.86 2.32
CA LEU A 45 -6.92 9.24 3.64
C LEU A 45 -5.41 9.02 3.71
N GLY A 46 -4.69 9.97 4.30
CA GLY A 46 -3.24 9.89 4.45
C GLY A 46 -2.84 8.66 5.27
N VAL A 47 -1.91 7.86 4.72
CA VAL A 47 -1.28 6.75 5.44
C VAL A 47 -0.37 7.32 6.54
N PRO A 48 -0.46 6.86 7.80
CA PRO A 48 0.44 7.31 8.86
C PRO A 48 1.92 7.13 8.47
N PRO A 49 2.82 8.06 8.83
CA PRO A 49 4.21 8.01 8.38
C PRO A 49 4.94 6.67 8.65
N PRO A 50 4.78 6.02 9.81
CA PRO A 50 5.43 4.72 10.05
C PRO A 50 4.98 3.65 9.04
N VAL A 51 3.68 3.57 8.75
CA VAL A 51 3.12 2.62 7.78
C VAL A 51 3.59 2.94 6.37
N ALA A 52 3.66 4.22 6.01
CA ALA A 52 4.14 4.65 4.69
C ALA A 52 5.62 4.28 4.45
N ILE A 53 6.46 4.30 5.49
CA ILE A 53 7.86 3.86 5.40
C ILE A 53 7.93 2.36 5.11
N LEU A 54 7.21 1.53 5.87
CA LEU A 54 7.18 0.08 5.67
C LEU A 54 6.70 -0.30 4.26
N ILE A 55 5.64 0.35 3.79
CA ILE A 55 5.14 0.18 2.42
C ILE A 55 6.21 0.51 1.39
N ARG A 56 6.92 1.64 1.54
CA ARG A 56 7.97 2.02 0.59
C ARG A 56 9.12 1.00 0.55
N LEU A 57 9.50 0.48 1.72
CA LEU A 57 10.51 -0.57 1.83
C LEU A 57 10.03 -1.92 1.26
N TYR A 58 8.74 -2.20 1.32
CA TYR A 58 8.19 -3.40 0.71
C TYR A 58 8.11 -3.28 -0.82
N LEU A 59 7.62 -2.15 -1.32
CA LEU A 59 7.48 -1.89 -2.77
C LEU A 59 8.83 -1.81 -3.50
N ASN A 60 9.89 -1.38 -2.83
CA ASN A 60 11.23 -1.33 -3.39
C ASN A 60 12.04 -2.64 -3.17
N GLY A 61 11.41 -3.68 -2.60
CA GLY A 61 12.03 -4.98 -2.36
C GLY A 61 13.08 -5.01 -1.25
N LYS A 62 13.15 -3.99 -0.38
CA LYS A 62 14.00 -3.99 0.81
C LYS A 62 13.40 -4.80 1.95
N LEU A 63 12.08 -4.96 1.96
CA LEU A 63 11.33 -5.88 2.80
C LEU A 63 10.54 -6.86 1.92
N ASN A 64 10.36 -8.07 2.43
CA ASN A 64 9.51 -9.11 1.85
C ASN A 64 8.47 -9.58 2.90
N ASP A 65 7.67 -10.59 2.54
CA ASP A 65 6.61 -11.09 3.41
C ASP A 65 7.14 -11.71 4.72
N GLY A 66 8.31 -12.35 4.70
CA GLY A 66 8.94 -12.92 5.89
C GLY A 66 9.40 -11.86 6.89
N ASP A 67 9.78 -10.66 6.42
CA ASP A 67 10.17 -9.58 7.33
C ASP A 67 8.97 -8.94 8.08
N LEU A 68 7.74 -9.25 7.66
CA LEU A 68 6.52 -8.53 8.07
C LEU A 68 5.42 -9.41 8.67
N LEU A 69 5.52 -10.74 8.53
CA LEU A 69 4.47 -11.69 8.94
C LEU A 69 4.88 -12.62 10.09
N ASP A 70 6.06 -12.42 10.67
CA ASP A 70 6.55 -13.13 11.86
C ASP A 70 5.94 -12.60 13.17
#